data_AF-A0A0B1SJE4-F1
#
_entry.id   AF-A0A0B1SJE4-F1
#
_cell.length_a   1.000
_cell.length_b   1.000
_cell.length_c   1.000
_cell.angle_alpha   90.00
_cell.angle_beta   90.00
_cell.angle_gamma   90.00
#
_symmetry.space_group_name_H-M   'P 1'
#
loop_
_entity.id
_entity.type
_entity.pdbx_description
1 polymer ?
#
loop_
_entity_poly.entity_id
_entity_poly.type
_entity_poly.pdbx_seq_one_letter_code
_entity_poly.pdbx_strand_id
1 'polypeptide(L)'
;MIPGEFSLGRLCVAIQQSSTRFVSSKYPRPTPRPYKRRLYEAAVAPVLPSRLGVCTHNFTKKEGIEYDPVELALCKVVKKWMTSEEYRVMAICQFLPVGGRTLWLTKNQLRLKGLEFRNYGNKIMRKTFEGTPLSSLDPVLVGFNALLMGKDLNALKTIHAETKKLTWLVPL
;
A
#
# COMPACT_ATOMS: atom_id res chain seq x y z
N MET A 1 -57.33 -10.61 47.36
CA MET A 1 -56.69 -10.78 48.68
C MET A 1 -55.18 -10.73 48.48
N ILE A 2 -54.55 -9.71 49.06
CA ILE A 2 -53.10 -9.52 49.27
C ILE A 2 -52.75 -10.37 50.51
N PRO A 3 -51.55 -10.99 50.60
CA PRO A 3 -50.36 -10.36 51.20
C PRO A 3 -49.08 -10.63 50.37
N GLY A 4 -48.06 -9.78 50.30
CA GLY A 4 -47.72 -8.64 51.13
C GLY A 4 -46.58 -8.98 52.09
N GLU A 5 -45.34 -9.05 51.59
CA GLU A 5 -44.14 -8.85 52.43
C GLU A 5 -43.08 -8.05 51.66
N PHE A 6 -42.88 -6.82 52.13
CA PHE A 6 -41.77 -5.93 51.78
C PHE A 6 -40.52 -6.40 52.53
N SER A 7 -39.46 -6.76 51.82
CA SER A 7 -38.11 -6.79 52.38
C SER A 7 -37.27 -5.68 51.76
N LEU A 8 -37.23 -4.55 52.47
CA LEU A 8 -36.21 -3.51 52.33
C LEU A 8 -34.87 -4.08 52.78
N GLY A 9 -33.85 -4.09 51.92
CA GLY A 9 -32.48 -4.22 52.40
C GLY A 9 -31.46 -4.70 51.39
N ARG A 10 -30.65 -3.73 50.92
CA ARG A 10 -29.33 -3.92 50.29
C ARG A 10 -29.29 -4.51 48.88
N LEU A 11 -29.71 -3.70 47.92
CA LEU A 11 -28.95 -3.62 46.67
C LEU A 11 -27.72 -2.75 46.94
N CYS A 12 -26.59 -3.40 47.24
CA CYS A 12 -25.28 -2.80 47.07
C CYS A 12 -25.15 -2.44 45.59
N VAL A 13 -25.54 -1.21 45.24
CA VAL A 13 -25.13 -0.58 44.00
C VAL A 13 -23.61 -0.63 44.01
N ALA A 14 -23.03 -1.46 43.15
CA ALA A 14 -21.62 -1.42 42.86
C ALA A 14 -21.32 -0.01 42.39
N ILE A 15 -20.83 0.81 43.32
CA ILE A 15 -20.18 2.07 43.01
C ILE A 15 -19.05 1.66 42.08
N GLN A 16 -19.25 1.84 40.77
CA GLN A 16 -18.14 1.94 39.84
C GLN A 16 -17.31 3.09 40.37
N GLN A 17 -16.35 2.77 41.24
CA GLN A 17 -15.20 3.60 41.51
C GLN A 17 -14.49 3.66 40.16
N SER A 18 -14.90 4.61 39.32
CA SER A 18 -14.12 5.06 38.19
C SER A 18 -12.78 5.44 38.80
N SER A 19 -11.79 4.55 38.65
CA SER A 19 -10.46 4.82 39.16
C SER A 19 -10.06 6.14 38.52
N THR A 20 -9.91 7.16 39.37
CA THR A 20 -9.48 8.48 38.96
C THR A 20 -8.03 8.32 38.55
N ARG A 21 -7.81 7.87 37.31
CA ARG A 21 -6.51 7.91 36.66
C ARG A 21 -6.10 9.38 36.67
N PHE A 22 -5.05 9.68 37.42
CA PHE A 22 -4.44 11.00 37.51
C PHE A 22 -3.98 11.41 36.11
N VAL A 23 -4.73 12.31 35.47
CA VAL A 23 -4.32 12.96 34.22
C VAL A 23 -3.39 14.13 34.58
N SER A 24 -2.31 14.26 33.80
CA SER A 24 -1.27 15.30 33.84
C SER A 24 -1.77 16.67 34.31
N SER A 25 -1.00 17.31 35.21
CA SER A 25 -1.23 18.68 35.72
C SER A 25 -1.17 19.78 34.65
N LYS A 26 -0.83 19.44 33.40
CA LYS A 26 -0.65 20.37 32.29
C LYS A 26 -1.97 20.95 31.76
N TYR A 27 -3.12 20.35 32.08
CA TYR A 27 -4.42 20.83 31.60
C TYR A 27 -5.35 21.16 32.77
N PRO A 28 -6.00 22.35 32.76
CA PRO A 28 -7.00 22.67 33.78
C PRO A 28 -8.11 21.63 33.72
N ARG A 29 -8.43 21.04 34.89
CA ARG A 29 -9.53 20.08 34.99
C ARG A 29 -10.83 20.76 34.56
N PRO A 30 -11.66 20.12 33.73
CA PRO A 30 -12.96 20.68 33.40
C PRO A 30 -13.76 20.82 34.71
N THR A 31 -14.20 22.05 35.00
CA THR A 31 -15.01 22.33 36.18
C THR A 31 -16.32 21.56 36.10
N PRO A 32 -16.78 20.92 37.19
CA PRO A 32 -18.03 20.17 37.20
C PRO A 32 -19.19 21.09 36.80
N ARG A 33 -19.91 20.74 35.73
CA ARG A 33 -21.09 21.51 35.29
C ARG A 33 -22.24 21.41 36.32
N PRO A 34 -23.11 22.43 36.45
CA PRO A 34 -24.29 22.38 37.32
C PRO A 34 -25.21 21.20 37.00
N TYR A 35 -25.92 20.67 38.00
CA TYR A 35 -26.78 19.48 37.88
C TYR A 35 -27.79 19.58 36.72
N LYS A 36 -28.53 20.70 36.63
CA LYS A 36 -29.51 20.95 35.55
C LYS A 36 -28.88 20.88 34.15
N ARG A 37 -27.66 21.38 34.01
CA ARG A 37 -26.94 21.41 32.74
C ARG A 37 -26.48 20.01 32.30
N ARG A 38 -26.11 19.14 33.25
CA ARG A 38 -25.78 17.74 32.96
C ARG A 38 -26.98 16.96 32.47
N LEU A 39 -28.14 17.15 33.11
CA LEU A 39 -29.39 16.52 32.68
C LEU A 39 -29.79 16.96 31.28
N TYR A 40 -29.66 18.26 30.99
CA TYR A 40 -29.94 18.80 29.66
C TYR A 40 -28.99 18.21 28.59
N GLU A 41 -27.68 18.18 28.85
CA GLU A 41 -26.70 17.64 27.91
C GLU A 41 -26.89 16.14 27.66
N ALA A 42 -27.28 15.38 28.68
CA ALA A 42 -27.60 13.96 28.53
C ALA A 42 -28.87 13.74 27.69
N ALA A 43 -29.90 14.58 27.87
CA ALA A 43 -31.14 14.52 27.10
C ALA A 43 -30.95 14.95 25.63
N VAL A 44 -30.02 15.87 25.37
CA VAL A 44 -29.71 16.39 24.03
C VAL A 44 -28.65 15.56 23.30
N ALA A 45 -28.06 14.55 23.97
CA ALA A 45 -27.08 13.68 23.34
C ALA A 45 -27.68 12.95 22.12
N PRO A 46 -26.98 12.90 20.98
CA PRO A 46 -27.50 12.28 19.77
C PRO A 46 -27.71 10.78 19.99
N VAL A 47 -28.92 10.30 19.70
CA VAL A 47 -29.21 8.86 19.70
C VAL A 47 -28.60 8.26 18.44
N LEU A 48 -27.45 7.60 18.57
CA LEU A 48 -26.86 6.85 17.47
C LEU A 48 -27.68 5.58 17.23
N PRO A 49 -28.02 5.24 15.97
CA PRO A 49 -28.65 3.96 15.69
C PRO A 49 -27.72 2.82 16.13
N SER A 50 -28.31 1.74 16.64
CA SER A 50 -27.57 0.50 16.91
C SER A 50 -26.85 0.09 15.63
N ARG A 51 -25.52 -0.07 15.69
CA ARG A 51 -24.75 -0.56 14.54
C ARG A 51 -25.32 -1.90 14.12
N LEU A 52 -26.07 -1.93 13.02
CA LEU A 52 -26.36 -3.17 12.33
C LEU A 52 -24.99 -3.75 11.95
N GLY A 53 -24.70 -4.97 12.40
CA GLY A 53 -23.52 -5.68 11.92
C GLY A 53 -23.61 -5.68 10.41
N VAL A 54 -22.73 -4.94 9.73
CA VAL A 54 -22.68 -4.96 8.28
C VAL A 54 -22.48 -6.42 7.93
N CYS A 55 -23.46 -7.04 7.28
CA CYS A 55 -23.28 -8.34 6.66
C CYS A 55 -22.29 -8.14 5.51
N THR A 56 -21.00 -7.97 5.84
CA THR A 56 -19.93 -8.08 4.87
C THR A 56 -19.94 -9.53 4.46
N HIS A 57 -20.58 -9.82 3.32
CA HIS A 57 -20.26 -11.03 2.59
C HIS A 57 -18.73 -11.04 2.52
N ASN A 58 -18.10 -12.03 3.16
CA ASN A 58 -16.66 -12.21 3.04
C ASN A 58 -16.40 -12.47 1.56
N PHE A 59 -16.12 -11.39 0.81
CA PHE A 59 -15.41 -11.51 -0.45
C PHE A 59 -14.06 -12.07 -0.03
N THR A 60 -13.96 -13.40 -0.03
CA THR A 60 -12.70 -14.08 -0.19
C THR A 60 -12.16 -13.50 -1.48
N LYS A 61 -11.34 -12.45 -1.38
CA LYS A 61 -10.49 -12.00 -2.46
C LYS A 61 -9.76 -13.27 -2.84
N LYS A 62 -10.12 -13.88 -3.97
CA LYS A 62 -9.33 -14.96 -4.53
C LYS A 62 -7.94 -14.32 -4.69
N GLU A 63 -7.00 -14.73 -3.86
CA GLU A 63 -5.64 -14.18 -3.84
C GLU A 63 -4.82 -14.65 -5.07
N GLY A 64 -5.50 -15.06 -6.14
CA GLY A 64 -4.94 -15.25 -7.45
C GLY A 64 -5.19 -14.01 -8.28
N ILE A 65 -4.12 -13.32 -8.66
CA ILE A 65 -4.17 -12.29 -9.69
C ILE A 65 -4.67 -12.98 -10.96
N GLU A 66 -5.93 -12.73 -11.34
CA GLU A 66 -6.48 -13.23 -12.59
C GLU A 66 -5.82 -12.47 -13.75
N TYR A 67 -5.27 -13.22 -14.71
CA TYR A 67 -4.61 -12.67 -15.89
C TYR A 67 -5.54 -12.76 -17.08
N ASP A 68 -5.69 -11.64 -17.77
CA ASP A 68 -6.44 -11.58 -19.02
C ASP A 68 -5.63 -12.29 -20.14
N PRO A 69 -6.27 -12.98 -21.10
CA PRO A 69 -5.60 -13.53 -22.29
C PRO A 69 -4.66 -12.54 -23.00
N VAL A 70 -4.99 -11.25 -23.05
CA VAL A 70 -4.13 -10.23 -23.66
C VAL A 70 -2.84 -10.03 -22.85
N GLU A 71 -2.94 -9.99 -21.52
CA GLU A 71 -1.77 -9.89 -20.64
C GLU A 71 -0.86 -11.11 -20.77
N LEU A 72 -1.44 -12.32 -20.89
CA LEU A 72 -0.68 -13.55 -21.13
C LEU A 72 0.04 -13.52 -22.48
N ALA A 73 -0.60 -12.99 -23.52
CA ALA A 73 0.03 -12.80 -24.83
C ALA A 73 1.21 -11.81 -24.74
N LEU A 74 1.03 -10.68 -24.05
CA LEU A 74 2.12 -9.73 -23.79
C LEU A 74 3.28 -10.37 -23.03
N CYS A 75 3.01 -11.20 -22.02
CA CYS A 75 4.05 -11.91 -21.30
C CYS A 75 4.88 -12.81 -22.23
N LYS A 76 4.25 -13.51 -23.17
CA LYS A 76 4.94 -14.35 -24.16
C LYS A 76 5.84 -13.52 -25.08
N VAL A 77 5.36 -12.35 -25.51
CA VAL A 77 6.15 -11.43 -26.35
C VAL A 77 7.36 -10.91 -25.59
N VAL A 78 7.19 -10.47 -24.34
CA VAL A 78 8.30 -9.96 -23.50
C VAL A 78 9.31 -11.06 -23.22
N LYS A 79 8.86 -12.29 -22.90
CA LYS A 79 9.75 -13.45 -22.73
C LYS A 79 10.57 -13.71 -24.00
N LYS A 80 9.90 -13.79 -25.16
CA LYS A 80 10.56 -14.01 -26.46
C LYS A 80 11.59 -12.91 -26.77
N TRP A 81 11.23 -11.66 -26.50
CA TRP A 81 12.09 -10.50 -26.70
C TRP A 81 13.35 -10.57 -25.85
N MET A 82 13.22 -10.81 -24.53
CA MET A 82 14.36 -10.96 -23.62
C MET A 82 15.29 -12.11 -24.04
N THR A 83 14.74 -13.23 -24.51
CA THR A 83 15.54 -14.36 -25.01
C THR A 83 16.24 -14.02 -26.33
N SER A 84 15.58 -13.30 -27.24
CA SER A 84 16.11 -13.01 -28.58
C SER A 84 17.28 -12.02 -28.60
N GLU A 85 17.34 -11.11 -27.64
CA GLU A 85 18.36 -10.06 -27.61
C GLU A 85 19.58 -10.40 -26.74
N GLU A 86 19.52 -11.50 -25.98
CA GLU A 86 20.60 -12.03 -25.15
C GLU A 86 21.25 -10.97 -24.23
N TYR A 87 20.43 -10.32 -23.41
CA TYR A 87 20.92 -9.34 -22.45
C TYR A 87 21.75 -10.00 -21.34
N ARG A 88 22.97 -9.49 -21.12
CA ARG A 88 23.84 -9.93 -20.02
C ARG A 88 23.64 -9.14 -18.75
N VAL A 89 23.27 -7.87 -18.87
CA VAL A 89 23.10 -6.97 -17.72
C VAL A 89 21.66 -6.45 -17.72
N MET A 90 21.03 -6.55 -16.56
CA MET A 90 19.72 -5.97 -16.29
C MET A 90 19.79 -5.22 -14.96
N ALA A 91 19.36 -3.97 -14.96
CA ALA A 91 19.19 -3.16 -13.78
C ALA A 91 17.71 -2.80 -13.63
N ILE A 92 17.16 -3.06 -12.44
CA ILE A 92 15.83 -2.58 -12.05
C ILE A 92 16.02 -1.20 -11.42
N CYS A 93 15.21 -0.25 -11.87
CA CYS A 93 15.24 1.11 -11.35
C CYS A 93 13.84 1.53 -10.92
N GLN A 94 13.75 2.28 -9.84
CA GLN A 94 12.55 3.02 -9.50
C GLN A 94 12.40 4.20 -10.47
N PHE A 95 11.23 4.28 -11.11
CA PHE A 95 10.90 5.29 -12.09
C PHE A 95 9.98 6.35 -11.48
N LEU A 96 10.50 7.57 -11.36
CA LEU A 96 9.69 8.73 -10.97
C LEU A 96 8.99 9.32 -12.20
N PRO A 97 7.79 9.91 -12.05
CA PRO A 97 7.06 10.48 -13.17
C PRO A 97 7.80 11.68 -13.79
N VAL A 98 7.92 11.67 -15.11
CA VAL A 98 8.58 12.73 -15.90
C VAL A 98 7.73 13.06 -17.13
N GLY A 99 7.86 14.27 -17.65
CA GLY A 99 7.29 14.65 -18.94
C GLY A 99 7.67 13.71 -20.08
N GLY A 100 6.74 13.47 -20.99
CA GLY A 100 6.93 12.54 -22.11
C GLY A 100 8.09 12.94 -23.03
N ARG A 101 8.30 14.23 -23.29
CA ARG A 101 9.37 14.73 -24.17
C ARG A 101 10.77 14.43 -23.62
N THR A 102 10.99 14.69 -22.34
CA THR A 102 12.25 14.40 -21.64
C THR A 102 12.51 12.90 -21.57
N LEU A 103 11.47 12.10 -21.31
CA LEU A 103 11.58 10.64 -21.32
C LEU A 103 11.93 10.10 -22.70
N TRP A 104 11.31 10.64 -23.76
CA TRP A 104 11.60 10.25 -25.14
C TRP A 104 13.04 10.60 -25.54
N LEU A 105 13.49 11.82 -25.23
CA LEU A 105 14.88 12.25 -25.46
C LEU A 105 15.86 11.32 -24.74
N THR A 106 15.59 11.01 -23.47
CA THR A 106 16.48 10.17 -22.66
C THR A 106 16.52 8.74 -23.18
N LYS A 107 15.37 8.17 -23.59
CA LYS A 107 15.32 6.85 -24.24
C LYS A 107 16.23 6.79 -25.47
N ASN A 108 16.21 7.83 -26.32
CA ASN A 108 17.07 7.88 -27.49
C ASN A 108 18.55 7.98 -27.10
N GLN A 109 18.88 8.77 -26.09
CA GLN A 109 20.25 8.88 -25.57
C GLN A 109 20.76 7.56 -24.99
N LEU A 110 19.91 6.83 -24.26
CA LEU A 110 20.23 5.50 -23.73
C LEU A 110 20.44 4.50 -24.88
N ARG A 111 19.60 4.56 -25.92
CA ARG A 111 19.74 3.69 -27.09
C ARG A 111 21.04 3.92 -27.85
N LEU A 112 21.48 5.17 -27.98
CA LEU A 112 22.80 5.50 -28.55
C LEU A 112 23.96 4.93 -27.72
N LYS A 113 23.75 4.73 -26.41
CA LYS A 113 24.72 4.12 -25.49
C LYS A 113 24.58 2.59 -25.41
N GLY A 114 23.75 1.98 -26.24
CA GLY A 114 23.49 0.54 -26.25
C GLY A 114 22.64 0.04 -25.08
N LEU A 115 21.91 0.94 -24.42
CA LEU A 115 20.99 0.62 -23.32
C LEU A 115 19.54 0.67 -23.80
N GLU A 116 18.80 -0.38 -23.49
CA GLU A 116 17.37 -0.47 -23.77
C GLU A 116 16.58 -0.17 -22.51
N PHE A 117 15.77 0.90 -22.56
CA PHE A 117 14.88 1.30 -21.48
C PHE A 117 13.48 0.77 -21.75
N ARG A 118 12.93 0.00 -20.81
CA ARG A 118 11.54 -0.48 -20.85
C ARG A 118 10.82 -0.20 -19.55
N ASN A 119 9.55 0.12 -19.67
CA ASN A 119 8.63 0.26 -18.55
C ASN A 119 7.46 -0.69 -18.83
N TYR A 120 7.34 -1.73 -18.02
CA TYR A 120 6.26 -2.71 -18.07
C TYR A 120 5.55 -2.73 -16.73
N GLY A 121 4.25 -3.04 -16.73
CA GLY A 121 3.50 -3.16 -15.48
C GLY A 121 4.02 -4.32 -14.62
N ASN A 122 4.07 -4.12 -13.29
CA ASN A 122 4.57 -5.13 -12.35
C ASN A 122 3.83 -6.47 -12.47
N LYS A 123 2.51 -6.43 -12.73
CA LYS A 123 1.69 -7.64 -12.94
C LYS A 123 2.23 -8.49 -14.10
N ILE A 124 2.52 -7.85 -15.24
CA ILE A 124 3.08 -8.51 -16.42
C ILE A 124 4.48 -9.03 -16.09
N MET A 125 5.31 -8.22 -15.44
CA MET A 125 6.69 -8.61 -15.13
C MET A 125 6.79 -9.82 -14.19
N ARG A 126 5.97 -9.88 -13.14
CA ARG A 126 5.90 -11.04 -12.24
C ARG A 126 5.55 -12.32 -12.99
N LYS A 127 4.55 -12.25 -13.89
CA LYS A 127 4.20 -13.39 -14.74
C LYS A 127 5.29 -13.74 -15.75
N THR A 128 6.05 -12.75 -16.24
CA THR A 128 7.20 -13.01 -17.11
C THR A 128 8.36 -13.68 -16.38
N PHE A 129 8.56 -13.40 -15.11
CA PHE A 129 9.64 -13.99 -14.33
C PHE A 129 9.27 -15.34 -13.70
N GLU A 130 7.98 -15.66 -13.63
CA GLU A 130 7.52 -16.97 -13.18
C GLU A 130 8.15 -18.11 -14.00
N GLY A 131 8.80 -19.04 -13.28
CA GLY A 131 9.54 -20.17 -13.85
C GLY A 131 10.99 -19.86 -14.27
N THR A 132 11.48 -18.63 -14.06
CA THR A 132 12.87 -18.24 -14.33
C THR A 132 13.61 -17.94 -13.02
N PRO A 133 14.96 -17.96 -12.97
CA PRO A 133 15.71 -17.57 -11.78
C PRO A 133 15.43 -16.11 -11.35
N LEU A 134 14.89 -15.29 -12.26
CA LEU A 134 14.48 -13.90 -12.01
C LEU A 134 13.20 -13.78 -11.17
N SER A 135 12.51 -14.89 -10.87
CA SER A 135 11.37 -14.91 -9.94
C SER A 135 11.72 -14.34 -8.55
N SER A 136 13.00 -14.45 -8.16
CA SER A 136 13.54 -13.84 -6.93
C SER A 136 13.45 -12.31 -6.88
N LEU A 137 13.22 -11.63 -8.02
CA LEU A 137 13.10 -10.18 -8.14
C LEU A 137 11.68 -9.65 -7.94
N ASP A 138 10.69 -10.54 -7.76
CA ASP A 138 9.30 -10.19 -7.44
C ASP A 138 9.11 -9.18 -6.29
N PRO A 139 9.86 -9.24 -5.15
CA PRO A 139 9.72 -8.25 -4.08
C PRO A 139 10.24 -6.86 -4.47
N VAL A 140 11.15 -6.77 -5.45
CA VAL A 140 11.68 -5.48 -5.95
C VAL A 140 10.65 -4.80 -6.87
N LEU A 141 9.77 -5.58 -7.51
CA LEU A 141 8.74 -5.10 -8.42
C LEU A 141 7.52 -4.53 -7.68
N VAL A 142 7.73 -3.45 -6.92
CA VAL A 142 6.68 -2.70 -6.21
C VAL A 142 6.67 -1.25 -6.68
N GLY A 143 5.49 -0.67 -6.91
CA GLY A 143 5.36 0.72 -7.37
C GLY A 143 5.63 0.91 -8.87
N PHE A 144 6.31 1.99 -9.24
CA PHE A 144 6.66 2.30 -10.62
C PHE A 144 8.10 1.91 -10.92
N ASN A 145 8.27 0.84 -11.70
CA ASN A 145 9.58 0.29 -12.01
C ASN A 145 9.90 0.46 -13.50
N ALA A 146 11.18 0.68 -13.78
CA ALA A 146 11.75 0.64 -15.10
C ALA A 146 12.88 -0.38 -15.15
N LEU A 147 13.09 -0.93 -16.33
CA LEU A 147 14.15 -1.89 -16.62
C LEU A 147 15.14 -1.23 -17.57
N LEU A 148 16.41 -1.26 -17.19
CA LEU A 148 17.53 -0.95 -18.06
C LEU A 148 18.24 -2.26 -18.41
N MET A 149 18.32 -2.57 -19.70
CA MET A 149 18.99 -3.76 -20.20
C MET A 149 20.17 -3.38 -21.09
N GLY A 150 21.25 -4.14 -20.97
CA GLY A 150 22.47 -3.99 -21.76
C GLY A 150 23.03 -5.34 -22.18
N LYS A 151 23.58 -5.40 -23.38
CA LYS A 151 24.20 -6.62 -23.93
C LYS A 151 25.59 -6.87 -23.37
N ASP A 152 26.34 -5.81 -23.08
CA ASP A 152 27.72 -5.87 -22.61
C ASP A 152 27.85 -5.66 -21.11
N LEU A 153 28.88 -6.23 -20.48
CA LEU A 153 29.20 -5.95 -19.07
C LEU A 153 29.62 -4.48 -18.84
N ASN A 154 30.16 -3.83 -19.87
CA ASN A 154 30.46 -2.40 -19.85
C ASN A 154 29.21 -1.53 -19.67
N ALA A 155 28.03 -2.07 -19.98
CA ALA A 155 26.75 -1.41 -19.76
C ALA A 155 26.52 -1.08 -18.28
N LEU A 156 27.12 -1.83 -17.33
CA LEU A 156 26.96 -1.52 -15.91
C LEU A 156 27.57 -0.17 -15.55
N LYS A 157 28.74 0.16 -16.12
CA LYS A 157 29.40 1.47 -15.92
C LYS A 157 28.57 2.60 -16.52
N THR A 158 28.02 2.37 -17.71
CA THR A 158 27.18 3.39 -18.37
C THR A 158 25.86 3.58 -17.62
N ILE A 159 25.21 2.51 -17.17
CA ILE A 159 24.01 2.58 -16.31
C ILE A 159 24.29 3.42 -15.07
N HIS A 160 25.39 3.14 -14.35
CA HIS A 160 25.74 3.89 -13.14
C HIS A 160 26.04 5.37 -13.42
N ALA A 161 26.70 5.69 -14.54
CA ALA A 161 26.98 7.06 -14.93
C ALA A 161 25.71 7.83 -15.35
N GLU A 162 24.76 7.16 -16.00
CA GLU A 162 23.51 7.77 -16.46
C GLU A 162 22.49 7.92 -15.34
N THR A 163 22.35 6.96 -14.43
CA THR A 163 21.46 7.08 -13.27
C THR A 163 21.88 8.23 -12.35
N LYS A 164 23.18 8.53 -12.24
CA LYS A 164 23.64 9.73 -11.50
C LYS A 164 23.21 11.05 -12.15
N LYS A 165 23.05 11.08 -13.47
CA LYS A 165 22.61 12.28 -14.21
C LYS A 165 21.10 12.46 -14.16
N LEU A 166 20.37 11.35 -14.13
CA LEU A 166 18.91 11.33 -14.19
C LEU A 166 18.32 11.32 -12.77
N THR A 167 17.81 12.45 -12.31
CA THR A 167 17.22 12.59 -10.96
C THR A 167 15.99 11.72 -10.73
N TRP A 168 15.33 11.30 -11.81
CA TRP A 168 14.06 10.55 -11.78
C TRP A 168 14.23 9.04 -11.97
N LEU A 169 15.46 8.57 -12.18
CA LEU A 169 15.76 7.15 -12.38
C LEU A 169 16.73 6.68 -11.31
N VAL A 170 16.21 5.96 -10.31
CA VAL A 170 17.01 5.50 -9.17
C VAL A 170 17.23 4.00 -9.26
N PRO A 171 18.47 3.49 -9.35
CA PRO A 171 18.73 2.05 -9.33
C PRO A 171 18.40 1.47 -7.94
N LEU A 172 17.75 0.31 -7.91
CA LEU A 172 17.42 -0.44 -6.70
C LEU A 172 18.49 -1.48 -6.35
#